data_AF-F7FST0-F1
#
_entry.id   AF-F7FST0-F1
#
_cell.length_a   1.000
_cell.length_b   1.000
_cell.length_c   1.000
_cell.angle_alpha   90.00
_cell.angle_beta   90.00
_cell.angle_gamma   90.00
#
_symmetry.space_group_name_H-M   'P 1'
#
loop_
_entity.id
_entity.type
_entity.pdbx_description
1 polymer ?
#
loop_
_entity_poly.entity_id
_entity_poly.type
_entity_poly.pdbx_seq_one_letter_code
_entity_poly.pdbx_strand_id
1 'polypeptide(L)'
;MSKNHAELAAAPAVVLSYLQEQNQPYSAQDMFGNLQQDHEFGKAAMVKGLEQLAQQRKIEKVYGKQKIYFADQDAFDTLITQKC
;
A
#
# COMPACT_ATOMS: atom_id res chain seq x y z
N MET A 1 -5.59 -23.41 -13.40
CA MET A 1 -5.65 -21.96 -13.64
C MET A 1 -6.20 -21.28 -12.37
N SER A 2 -5.38 -21.02 -11.34
CA SER A 2 -5.90 -20.38 -10.09
C SER A 2 -4.95 -19.43 -9.37
N LYS A 3 -3.82 -19.02 -9.99
CA LYS A 3 -2.84 -18.14 -9.33
C LYS A 3 -3.30 -16.69 -9.12
N ASN A 4 -4.36 -16.25 -9.80
CA ASN A 4 -4.78 -14.83 -9.81
C ASN A 4 -5.47 -14.33 -8.53
N HIS A 5 -5.93 -15.20 -7.62
CA HIS A 5 -6.69 -14.77 -6.44
C HIS A 5 -5.84 -14.65 -5.18
N ALA A 6 -4.84 -15.53 -5.00
CA ALA A 6 -3.96 -15.49 -3.83
C ALA A 6 -3.07 -14.24 -3.83
N GLU A 7 -2.59 -13.86 -5.01
CA GLU A 7 -1.75 -12.68 -5.20
C GLU A 7 -2.48 -11.37 -4.86
N LEU A 8 -3.78 -11.30 -5.17
CA LEU A 8 -4.62 -10.13 -4.92
C LEU A 8 -4.82 -9.84 -3.42
N ALA A 9 -4.77 -10.89 -2.59
CA ALA A 9 -4.88 -10.77 -1.14
C ALA A 9 -3.55 -10.42 -0.47
N ALA A 10 -2.42 -10.84 -1.06
CA ALA A 10 -1.09 -10.58 -0.51
C ALA A 10 -0.51 -9.21 -0.92
N ALA A 11 -0.83 -8.72 -2.13
CA ALA A 11 -0.35 -7.44 -2.64
C ALA A 11 -0.51 -6.25 -1.68
N PRO A 12 -1.70 -5.98 -1.08
CA PRO A 12 -1.85 -4.87 -0.14
C PRO A 12 -0.98 -5.02 1.12
N ALA A 13 -0.81 -6.22 1.66
CA ALA A 13 0.02 -6.43 2.85
C ALA A 13 1.50 -6.16 2.58
N VAL A 14 2.00 -6.60 1.42
CA VAL A 14 3.39 -6.36 1.00
C VAL A 14 3.62 -4.87 0.71
N VAL A 15 2.73 -4.23 -0.04
CA VAL A 15 2.81 -2.79 -0.35
C VAL A 15 2.81 -1.95 0.93
N LEU A 16 1.95 -2.29 1.89
CA LEU A 16 1.88 -1.59 3.17
C LEU A 16 3.19 -1.76 3.95
N SER A 17 3.67 -2.99 4.12
CA SER A 17 4.91 -3.28 4.85
C SER A 17 6.09 -2.55 4.21
N TYR A 18 6.19 -2.59 2.87
CA TYR A 18 7.23 -1.89 2.12
C TYR A 18 7.16 -0.37 2.32
N LEU A 19 5.97 0.25 2.26
CA LEU A 19 5.82 1.68 2.51
C LEU A 19 6.15 2.07 3.95
N GLN A 20 5.82 1.21 4.92
CA GLN A 20 6.15 1.41 6.34
C GLN A 20 7.65 1.29 6.61
N GLU A 21 8.32 0.29 6.03
CA GLU A 21 9.75 0.07 6.19
C GLU A 21 10.58 1.16 5.50
N GLN A 22 10.23 1.51 4.26
CA GLN A 22 10.92 2.57 3.54
C GLN A 22 10.62 3.95 4.12
N ASN A 23 9.41 4.13 4.68
CA ASN A 23 8.91 5.40 5.20
C ASN A 23 9.12 6.58 4.23
N GLN A 24 9.05 6.29 2.92
CA GLN A 24 9.29 7.23 1.83
C GLN A 24 8.06 7.31 0.90
N PRO A 25 7.76 8.49 0.35
CA PRO A 25 6.68 8.66 -0.61
C PRO A 25 7.08 8.07 -1.98
N TYR A 26 6.27 7.16 -2.50
CA TYR A 26 6.48 6.56 -3.83
C TYR A 26 5.28 6.77 -4.76
N SER A 27 5.56 6.84 -6.07
CA SER A 27 4.50 6.83 -7.08
C SER A 27 4.00 5.40 -7.32
N ALA A 28 2.77 5.25 -7.82
CA ALA A 28 2.23 3.93 -8.19
C ALA A 28 3.16 3.17 -9.14
N GLN A 29 3.85 3.90 -10.01
CA GLN A 29 4.67 3.34 -11.07
C GLN A 29 6.05 2.92 -10.55
N ASP A 30 6.66 3.73 -9.68
CA ASP A 30 7.92 3.39 -9.01
C ASP A 30 7.75 2.18 -8.10
N MET A 31 6.67 2.17 -7.30
CA MET A 31 6.34 1.02 -6.46
C MET A 31 6.09 -0.25 -7.28
N PHE A 32 5.39 -0.11 -8.41
CA PHE A 32 5.15 -1.23 -9.30
C PHE A 32 6.47 -1.77 -9.87
N GLY A 33 7.38 -0.91 -10.31
CA GLY A 33 8.71 -1.33 -10.78
C GLY A 33 9.52 -2.09 -9.73
N ASN A 34 9.58 -1.56 -8.50
CA ASN A 34 10.34 -2.18 -7.41
C ASN A 34 9.72 -3.52 -6.96
N LEU A 35 8.41 -3.56 -6.70
CA LEU A 35 7.74 -4.74 -6.16
C LEU A 35 7.46 -5.81 -7.22
N GLN A 36 7.34 -5.46 -8.50
CA GLN A 36 7.20 -6.45 -9.57
C GLN A 36 8.46 -7.32 -9.69
N GLN A 37 9.64 -6.77 -9.40
CA GLN A 37 10.90 -7.52 -9.46
C GLN A 37 11.02 -8.54 -8.31
N ASP A 38 10.52 -8.20 -7.12
CA ASP A 38 10.60 -9.06 -5.92
C ASP A 38 9.43 -10.05 -5.79
N HIS A 39 8.22 -9.69 -6.22
CA HIS A 39 6.99 -10.44 -5.92
C HIS A 39 6.14 -10.82 -7.15
N GLU A 40 6.60 -10.56 -8.37
CA GLU A 40 5.89 -10.87 -9.65
C GLU A 40 4.41 -10.42 -9.68
N PHE A 41 4.05 -9.35 -8.96
CA PHE A 41 2.67 -8.88 -8.91
C PHE A 41 2.17 -8.37 -10.26
N GLY A 42 0.98 -8.82 -10.65
CA GLY A 42 0.27 -8.26 -11.79
C GLY A 42 -0.10 -6.79 -11.56
N LYS A 43 0.00 -5.95 -12.59
CA LYS A 43 -0.37 -4.51 -12.52
C LYS A 43 -1.77 -4.28 -11.96
N ALA A 44 -2.71 -5.17 -12.29
CA ALA A 44 -4.08 -5.11 -11.77
C ALA A 44 -4.15 -5.43 -10.26
N ALA A 45 -3.36 -6.38 -9.76
CA ALA A 45 -3.29 -6.72 -8.35
C ALA A 45 -2.69 -5.58 -7.54
N MET A 46 -1.64 -4.94 -8.07
CA MET A 46 -0.94 -3.84 -7.41
C MET A 46 -1.81 -2.58 -7.31
N VAL A 47 -2.48 -2.19 -8.40
CA VAL A 47 -3.43 -1.06 -8.39
C VAL A 47 -4.61 -1.35 -7.45
N LYS A 48 -5.18 -2.55 -7.46
CA LYS A 48 -6.23 -2.94 -6.51
C LYS A 48 -5.74 -2.93 -5.07
N GLY A 49 -4.53 -3.38 -4.79
CA GLY A 49 -3.92 -3.35 -3.46
C GLY A 49 -3.76 -1.92 -2.95
N LEU A 50 -3.21 -1.03 -3.78
CA LEU A 50 -3.11 0.41 -3.47
C LEU A 50 -4.48 1.03 -3.22
N GLU A 51 -5.48 0.76 -4.08
CA GLU A 51 -6.84 1.28 -3.87
C GLU A 51 -7.49 0.74 -2.59
N GLN A 52 -7.27 -0.54 -2.25
CA GLN A 52 -7.77 -1.12 -1.00
C GLN A 52 -7.12 -0.48 0.23
N LEU A 53 -5.80 -0.31 0.23
CA LEU A 53 -5.09 0.33 1.34
C LEU A 53 -5.50 1.81 1.49
N ALA A 54 -5.71 2.51 0.37
CA ALA A 54 -6.18 3.89 0.38
C ALA A 54 -7.62 3.99 0.94
N GLN A 55 -8.50 3.04 0.58
CA GLN A 55 -9.85 2.93 1.16
C GLN A 55 -9.82 2.63 2.65
N GLN A 56 -8.88 1.80 3.10
CA GLN A 56 -8.68 1.47 4.52
C GLN A 56 -7.97 2.59 5.29
N ARG A 57 -7.61 3.71 4.65
CA ARG A 57 -6.81 4.80 5.25
C ARG A 57 -5.47 4.29 5.83
N LYS A 58 -4.93 3.20 5.27
CA LYS A 58 -3.62 2.64 5.65
C LYS A 58 -2.48 3.27 4.87
N ILE A 59 -2.79 3.82 3.70
CA ILE A 59 -1.88 4.66 2.94
C ILE A 59 -2.56 5.97 2.62
N GLU A 60 -1.83 7.06 2.75
CA GLU A 60 -2.29 8.37 2.35
C GLU A 60 -1.98 8.60 0.87
N LYS A 61 -2.96 9.17 0.17
CA LYS A 61 -2.85 9.49 -1.24
C LYS A 61 -2.77 10.99 -1.41
N VAL A 62 -1.57 11.48 -1.72
CA VAL A 62 -1.32 12.89 -1.94
C VAL A 62 -1.59 13.21 -3.41
N TYR A 63 -2.53 14.12 -3.63
CA TYR A 63 -2.89 14.64 -4.96
C TYR A 63 -2.15 15.97 -5.19
N GLY A 64 -0.87 15.87 -5.52
CA GLY A 64 -0.09 17.01 -6.02
C GLY A 64 -0.10 17.05 -7.55
N LYS A 65 1.05 17.38 -8.16
CA LYS A 65 1.28 17.20 -9.60
C LYS A 65 1.20 15.72 -10.05
N GLN A 66 1.42 14.78 -9.12
CA GLN A 66 1.38 13.34 -9.35
C GLN A 66 0.68 12.65 -8.16
N LYS A 67 0.13 11.45 -8.40
CA LYS A 67 -0.45 10.60 -7.35
C LYS A 67 0.69 9.90 -6.61
N ILE A 68 0.90 10.28 -5.37
CA ILE A 68 1.94 9.72 -4.51
C ILE A 68 1.27 8.99 -3.35
N TYR A 69 1.83 7.84 -2.99
CA TYR A 69 1.36 6.98 -1.92
C TYR A 69 2.41 6.92 -0.82
N PHE A 70 1.94 7.00 0.42
CA PHE A 70 2.76 6.98 1.62
C PHE A 70 2.02 6.16 2.69
N ALA A 71 2.73 5.41 3.54
CA ALA A 71 2.09 4.68 4.64
C ALA A 71 1.52 5.67 5.66
N ASP A 72 0.23 5.53 5.98
CA ASP A 72 -0.42 6.35 6.99
C ASP A 72 0.17 5.99 8.38
N GLN A 73 0.89 6.94 8.98
CA GLN A 73 1.48 6.78 10.31
C GLN A 73 0.46 7.00 11.44
N ASP A 74 -0.72 7.56 11.13
CA ASP A 74 -1.78 7.90 12.10
C ASP A 74 -2.54 6.62 12.55
N ALA A 75 -2.46 5.55 11.76
CA ALA A 75 -3.02 4.24 12.10
C ALA A 75 -2.39 3.56 13.36
N PHE A 76 -1.38 4.16 13.99
CA PHE A 76 -0.84 3.75 15.29
C PHE A 76 -1.42 4.53 16.50
N ASP A 77 -2.29 5.53 16.29
CA ASP A 77 -2.91 6.31 17.37
C ASP A 77 -4.23 5.67 17.84
N THR A 78 -4.17 4.45 18.37
CA THR A 78 -5.32 3.86 19.09
C THR A 78 -4.91 3.17 20.37
N LEU A 79 -4.01 3.80 21.15
CA LEU A 79 -3.70 3.33 22.50
C LEU A 79 -3.78 4.41 23.60
N ILE A 80 -4.41 5.58 23.38
CA ILE A 80 -4.61 6.56 24.48
C ILE A 80 -6.02 7.15 24.67
N THR A 81 -7.06 6.77 23.93
CA THR A 81 -8.44 7.21 24.26
C THR A 81 -9.28 6.06 24.82
N GLN A 82 -8.87 5.58 26.00
CA GLN A 82 -9.77 4.93 26.96
C GLN A 82 -9.35 5.38 28.37
N LYS A 83 -10.26 6.08 29.07
CA LYS A 83 -10.13 6.89 30.31
C LYS A 83 -9.70 8.33 30.03
N CYS A 84 -10.44 9.36 30.43
CA CYS A 84 -11.37 9.53 31.56
C CYS A 84 -12.70 10.17 31.16
#